data_AF-A0A9X8YPK5-F1
#
_entry.id   AF-A0A9X8YPK5-F1
#
_cell.length_a   1.000
_cell.length_b   1.000
_cell.length_c   1.000
_cell.angle_alpha   90.00
_cell.angle_beta   90.00
_cell.angle_gamma   90.00
#
_symmetry.space_group_name_H-M   'P 1'
#
loop_
_entity.id
_entity.type
_entity.pdbx_description
1 polymer ?
#
loop_
_entity_poly.entity_id
_entity_poly.type
_entity_poly.pdbx_seq_one_letter_code
_entity_poly.pdbx_strand_id
1 'polypeptide(L)' 'PRVVMNPQDANTEFVRGNVELVSLAKAEGRIAAEGALPYPPGVLCVVPGEIWGGAAQRYFLALEEGINLLPGFAP' A
#
# COMPACT_ATOMS: atom_id res chain seq x y z
N PRO A 1 2.90 0.64 -9.60
CA PRO A 1 2.33 -0.71 -9.80
C PRO A 1 1.41 -0.72 -11.04
N ARG A 2 0.52 -1.70 -11.24
CA ARG A 2 -0.39 -1.67 -12.42
C ARG A 2 -1.66 -0.89 -12.08
N VAL A 3 -1.94 0.18 -12.82
CA VAL A 3 -3.20 0.92 -12.73
C VAL A 3 -4.34 0.10 -13.35
N VAL A 4 -5.45 -0.06 -12.61
CA VAL A 4 -6.68 -0.71 -13.11
C VAL A 4 -7.94 0.08 -12.84
N MET A 5 -7.85 1.12 -12.02
CA MET A 5 -8.93 2.05 -11.70
C MET A 5 -8.36 3.47 -11.66
N ASN A 6 -9.13 4.46 -12.09
CA ASN A 6 -8.75 5.86 -11.95
C ASN A 6 -8.66 6.20 -10.45
N PRO A 7 -7.62 6.91 -9.98
CA PRO A 7 -7.52 7.34 -8.58
C PRO A 7 -8.78 8.06 -8.05
N GLN A 8 -9.48 8.83 -8.89
CA GLN A 8 -10.73 9.49 -8.50
C GLN A 8 -11.87 8.49 -8.21
N ASP A 9 -11.95 7.42 -9.01
CA ASP A 9 -12.93 6.35 -8.81
C ASP A 9 -12.60 5.54 -7.56
N ALA A 10 -11.31 5.22 -7.35
CA ALA A 10 -10.84 4.53 -6.14
C ALA A 10 -11.17 5.34 -4.87
N ASN A 11 -10.96 6.66 -4.90
CA ASN A 11 -11.35 7.54 -3.81
C ASN A 11 -12.87 7.59 -3.60
N THR A 12 -13.66 7.54 -4.68
CA THR A 12 -15.13 7.50 -4.56
C THR A 12 -15.58 6.22 -3.85
N GLU A 13 -14.99 5.07 -4.18
CA GLU A 13 -15.28 3.79 -3.53
C GLU A 13 -14.80 3.78 -2.07
N PHE A 14 -13.64 4.37 -1.78
CA PHE A 14 -13.16 4.56 -0.41
C PHE A 14 -14.12 5.40 0.44
N VAL A 15 -14.58 6.55 -0.05
CA VAL A 15 -15.53 7.44 0.64
C VAL A 15 -16.89 6.76 0.85
N ARG A 16 -17.30 5.87 -0.06
CA ARG A 16 -18.53 5.05 0.08
C ARG A 16 -18.39 3.91 1.10
N GLY A 17 -17.17 3.63 1.58
CA GLY A 17 -16.89 2.51 2.47
C GLY A 17 -16.83 1.16 1.76
N ASN A 18 -16.68 1.15 0.43
CA ASN A 18 -16.56 -0.09 -0.38
C ASN A 18 -15.12 -0.63 -0.34
N VAL A 19 -14.60 -0.80 0.87
CA VAL A 19 -13.21 -1.18 1.14
C VAL A 19 -13.15 -2.14 2.31
N GLU A 20 -12.06 -2.89 2.39
CA GLU A 20 -11.75 -3.72 3.54
C GLU A 20 -10.28 -3.55 3.94
N LEU A 21 -9.99 -3.77 5.23
CA LEU A 21 -8.63 -3.82 5.72
C LEU A 21 -8.04 -5.19 5.43
N VAL A 22 -6.92 -5.21 4.72
CA VAL A 22 -6.21 -6.43 4.32
C VAL A 22 -4.80 -6.37 4.90
N SER A 23 -4.34 -7.46 5.51
CA SER A 23 -2.94 -7.58 5.93
C SER A 23 -2.01 -7.44 4.72
N LEU A 24 -0.88 -6.75 4.87
CA LEU A 24 0.07 -6.51 3.78
C LEU A 24 0.53 -7.80 3.07
N ALA A 25 0.73 -8.89 3.82
CA ALA A 25 1.08 -10.20 3.26
C ALA A 25 0.03 -10.78 2.30
N LYS A 26 -1.23 -10.32 2.39
CA LYS A 26 -2.37 -10.75 1.56
C LYS A 26 -2.84 -9.67 0.59
N ALA A 27 -2.11 -8.57 0.48
CA ALA A 27 -2.50 -7.45 -0.38
C ALA A 27 -2.28 -7.75 -1.88
N GLU A 28 -1.47 -8.75 -2.25
CA GLU A 28 -1.19 -9.07 -3.65
C GLU A 28 -2.48 -9.27 -4.47
N GLY A 29 -2.57 -8.62 -5.63
CA GLY A 29 -3.76 -8.69 -6.49
C GLY A 29 -4.93 -7.81 -6.06
N ARG A 30 -4.86 -7.14 -4.90
CA ARG A 30 -5.89 -6.23 -4.40
C ARG A 30 -5.68 -4.81 -4.94
N ILE A 31 -6.77 -4.08 -5.17
CA ILE A 31 -6.72 -2.66 -5.58
C ILE A 31 -6.49 -1.80 -4.33
N ALA A 32 -5.49 -0.93 -4.38
CA ALA A 32 -5.23 0.04 -3.33
C ALA A 32 -6.35 1.08 -3.29
N ALA A 33 -6.97 1.25 -2.12
CA ALA A 33 -7.93 2.32 -1.88
C ALA A 33 -7.24 3.64 -1.51
N GLU A 34 -6.05 3.55 -0.90
CA GLU A 34 -5.26 4.69 -0.45
C GLU A 34 -3.83 4.62 -1.01
N GLY A 35 -3.09 5.72 -0.90
CA GLY A 35 -1.70 5.78 -1.30
C GLY A 35 -0.76 5.15 -0.27
N ALA A 36 0.16 4.30 -0.71
CA ALA A 36 1.20 3.73 0.14
C ALA A 36 2.47 4.59 0.09
N LEU A 37 2.77 5.28 1.19
CA LEU A 37 3.89 6.21 1.31
C LEU A 37 4.91 5.71 2.34
N PRO A 38 6.06 5.17 1.90
CA PRO A 38 7.12 4.75 2.81
C PRO A 38 8.17 5.85 3.03
N TYR A 39 8.87 5.77 4.16
CA TYR A 39 10.09 6.53 4.42
C TYR A 39 11.28 5.57 4.61
N PRO A 40 12.42 5.81 3.94
CA PRO A 40 12.55 6.60 2.70
C PRO A 40 11.72 5.99 1.53
N PRO A 41 11.50 6.70 0.41
CA PRO A 41 11.96 8.06 0.10
C PRO A 41 10.97 9.18 0.47
N GLY A 42 9.80 8.87 1.04
CA GLY A 42 8.76 9.86 1.32
C GLY A 42 7.90 10.22 0.10
N VAL A 43 7.78 9.29 -0.85
CA VAL A 43 6.98 9.43 -2.09
C VAL A 43 6.12 8.18 -2.28
N LEU A 44 4.91 8.35 -2.82
CA LEU A 44 3.98 7.25 -3.07
C LEU A 44 4.62 6.15 -3.95
N CYS A 45 4.62 4.93 -3.43
CA CYS A 45 5.04 3.73 -4.13
C CYS A 45 3.86 2.92 -4.69
N VAL A 46 2.66 3.14 -4.14
CA VAL A 46 1.38 2.69 -4.67
C VAL A 46 0.40 3.85 -4.59
N VAL A 47 -0.34 4.10 -5.66
CA VAL A 47 -1.41 5.13 -5.68
C VAL A 47 -2.80 4.47 -5.73
N PRO A 48 -3.87 5.16 -5.28
CA PRO A 48 -5.22 4.62 -5.34
C PRO A 48 -5.59 4.14 -6.75
N GLY A 49 -6.21 2.97 -6.84
CA GLY A 49 -6.59 2.35 -8.11
C GLY A 49 -5.50 1.48 -8.76
N GLU A 50 -4.30 1.41 -8.18
CA GLU A 50 -3.29 0.43 -8.56
C GLU A 50 -3.46 -0.91 -7.86
N ILE A 51 -2.99 -1.99 -8.49
CA ILE A 51 -2.93 -3.32 -7.88
C ILE A 51 -1.64 -3.46 -7.05
N TRP A 52 -1.81 -3.88 -5.80
CA TRP A 52 -0.73 -4.30 -4.90
C TRP A 52 -0.01 -5.54 -5.41
N GLY A 53 1.31 -5.56 -5.24
CA GLY A 53 2.14 -6.70 -5.61
C GLY A 53 3.59 -6.31 -5.87
N GLY A 54 4.39 -7.31 -6.24
CA GLY A 54 5.74 -7.11 -6.77
C GLY A 54 6.68 -6.35 -5.82
N ALA A 55 7.45 -5.42 -6.38
CA ALA A 55 8.48 -4.70 -5.64
C ALA A 55 7.91 -3.81 -4.52
N ALA A 56 6.77 -3.15 -4.75
CA ALA A 56 6.15 -2.29 -3.74
C ALA A 56 5.76 -3.11 -2.50
N GLN A 57 5.06 -4.24 -2.67
CA GLN A 57 4.66 -5.08 -1.54
C GLN A 57 5.88 -5.64 -0.78
N ARG A 58 6.89 -6.15 -1.50
CA ARG A 58 8.13 -6.65 -0.87
C ARG A 58 8.86 -5.57 -0.08
N TYR A 59 8.87 -4.34 -0.57
CA TYR A 59 9.50 -3.22 0.12
C TYR A 59 8.82 -2.93 1.46
N PHE A 60 7.49 -2.82 1.47
CA PHE A 60 6.76 -2.58 2.71
C PHE A 60 6.87 -3.76 3.69
N LEU A 61 6.92 -5.01 3.20
CA LEU A 61 7.14 -6.18 4.06
C LEU A 61 8.52 -6.13 4.72
N ALA A 62 9.55 -5.68 4.01
CA ALA A 62 10.89 -5.49 4.58
C ALA A 62 10.92 -4.36 5.62
N LEU A 63 10.17 -3.26 5.40
CA LEU A 63 10.02 -2.20 6.40
C LEU A 63 9.29 -2.71 7.66
N GLU A 64 8.20 -3.45 7.48
CA GLU A 64 7.44 -4.08 8.57
C GLU A 64 8.33 -5.03 9.40
N GLU A 65 9.13 -5.86 8.74
CA GLU A 65 10.11 -6.74 9.40
C GLU A 65 11.15 -5.93 10.19
N GLY A 66 11.70 -4.87 9.59
CA GLY A 66 12.66 -3.97 10.25
C GLY A 66 12.09 -3.32 11.52
N ILE A 67 10.84 -2.85 11.46
CA ILE A 67 10.14 -2.27 12.63
C ILE A 67 10.03 -3.28 13.77
N ASN A 68 9.66 -4.52 13.45
CA ASN A 68 9.46 -5.56 14.46
C ASN A 68 10.78 -6.04 15.09
N LEU A 69 11.88 -6.03 14.33
CA LEU A 69 13.19 -6.49 14.79
C LEU A 69 14.01 -5.41 15.51
N LEU A 70 13.81 -4.12 15.18
CA LEU A 70 14.68 -3.02 15.60
C LEU A 70 13.88 -1.92 16.33
N PRO A 71 13.44 -2.15 17.58
CA PRO A 71 12.71 -1.15 18.35
C PRO A 71 13.56 0.11 18.56
N GLY A 72 12.98 1.28 18.29
CA GLY A 72 13.66 2.58 18.33
C GLY A 72 14.29 3.01 17.00
N PHE A 73 14.25 2.17 15.96
CA PHE A 73 14.75 2.47 14.61
C PHE A 73 13.69 2.22 13.53
N ALA A 74 12.42 2.37 13.88
CA ALA A 74 11.32 2.32 12.91
C ALA A 74 11.49 3.46 11.88
N PRO A 75 11.42 3.15 10.57
CA PRO A 75 11.67 4.10 9.50
C PRO A 75 10.46 5.01 9.19
#